data_AF-A0AA36BVT7-F1
#
_entry.id   AF-A0AA36BVT7-F1
#
_cell.length_a   1.000
_cell.length_b   1.000
_cell.length_c   1.000
_cell.angle_alpha   90.00
_cell.angle_beta   90.00
_cell.angle_gamma   90.00
#
_symmetry.space_group_name_H-M   'P 1'
#
loop_
_entity.id
_entity.type
_entity.pdbx_description
1 polymer ?
#
loop_
_entity_poly.entity_id
_entity_poly.type
_entity_poly.pdbx_seq_one_letter_code
_entity_poly.pdbx_strand_id
1 'polypeptide(L)'
;MKMCFLLGLEMLPISLVVVTFLTFITTYVISVSNGHVTPYLPYISDTGAKSPESCIFGQLLTFSTIIALFTLYIRFKLIQSLVNVDNSRIHVVNKVSFGLGIIAALGMSLVGNFQESNVLVVHVIGAFMVFGIGSVYEIFQTIMSYMMYPMYNGKKIIIIRMVLSIFSVFFFIMTFIGAGLAGKEYKGNPLAWRPEDEGFSYHILSTSSEWLLSVSFLAYFLTFIHDFQKIKINVVGVMRHFFVRADLDSFIEMSKSPLQNVPSTPLLVTQNNCNSPSAVVPQSRSSNIDPWRSPETSTSYGNIRTPVQSQEILAPNSQTPSRKKNKSEATVVSLESSTSDQQVPGTPVQSSKTTLQVQASNRQKVHQRRCAAAKNQELSEDSLLAEVPDIPSFNLFGGEEIFI
;
A
#
# COMPACT_ATOMS: atom_id res chain seq x y z
N MET A 1 -7.03 -37.33 -9.62
CA MET A 1 -6.27 -36.06 -9.53
C MET A 1 -6.82 -35.25 -8.37
N LYS A 2 -5.98 -34.83 -7.41
CA LYS A 2 -6.37 -33.88 -6.36
C LYS A 2 -6.02 -32.46 -6.82
N MET A 3 -6.97 -31.72 -7.42
CA MET A 3 -6.83 -30.26 -7.49
C MET A 3 -7.06 -29.72 -6.08
N CYS A 4 -5.97 -29.38 -5.40
CA CYS A 4 -5.98 -28.95 -4.02
C CYS A 4 -6.42 -27.48 -3.93
N PHE A 5 -7.73 -27.23 -3.90
CA PHE A 5 -8.29 -25.88 -3.78
C PHE A 5 -8.32 -25.38 -2.32
N LEU A 6 -7.28 -25.70 -1.55
CA LEU A 6 -6.99 -25.07 -0.24
C LEU A 6 -6.24 -23.77 -0.50
N LEU A 7 -6.97 -22.79 -1.04
CA LEU A 7 -6.45 -21.48 -1.42
C LEU A 7 -6.35 -20.58 -0.18
N GLY A 8 -5.15 -20.45 0.39
CA GLY A 8 -4.90 -19.62 1.57
C GLY A 8 -4.80 -18.11 1.25
N LEU A 9 -4.84 -17.28 2.30
CA LEU A 9 -4.77 -15.82 2.17
C LEU A 9 -3.44 -15.33 1.59
N GLU A 10 -2.37 -16.12 1.73
CA GLU A 10 -1.06 -15.88 1.14
C GLU A 10 -1.08 -15.82 -0.39
N MET A 11 -2.12 -16.32 -1.05
CA MET A 11 -2.31 -16.15 -2.50
C MET A 11 -2.56 -14.69 -2.90
N LEU A 12 -3.01 -13.82 -1.99
CA LEU A 12 -3.20 -12.38 -2.26
C LEU A 12 -1.88 -11.66 -2.59
N PRO A 13 -0.84 -11.64 -1.72
CA PRO A 13 0.44 -11.01 -2.04
C PRO A 13 1.17 -11.70 -3.20
N ILE A 14 1.01 -13.02 -3.38
CA ILE A 14 1.55 -13.72 -4.56
C ILE A 14 0.90 -13.20 -5.84
N SER A 15 -0.43 -13.13 -5.88
CA SER A 15 -1.18 -12.66 -7.06
C SER A 15 -0.89 -11.19 -7.36
N LEU A 16 -0.77 -10.34 -6.33
CA LEU A 16 -0.38 -8.93 -6.48
C LEU A 16 0.96 -8.81 -7.21
N VAL A 17 1.97 -9.55 -6.75
CA VAL A 17 3.33 -9.49 -7.31
C VAL A 17 3.37 -10.08 -8.71
N VAL A 18 2.73 -11.22 -8.94
CA VAL A 18 2.68 -11.86 -10.26
C VAL A 18 1.95 -10.99 -11.28
N VAL A 19 0.75 -10.49 -10.98
CA VAL A 19 -0.01 -9.64 -11.91
C VAL A 19 0.75 -8.35 -12.20
N THR A 20 1.26 -7.66 -11.18
CA THR A 20 2.00 -6.39 -11.37
C THR A 20 3.27 -6.57 -12.19
N PHE A 21 4.07 -7.61 -11.90
CA PHE A 21 5.29 -7.88 -12.65
C PHE A 21 5.00 -8.32 -14.09
N LEU A 22 3.96 -9.15 -14.31
CA LEU A 22 3.50 -9.49 -15.65
C LEU A 22 3.02 -8.26 -16.43
N THR A 23 2.39 -7.28 -15.78
CA THR A 23 2.05 -5.99 -16.42
C THR A 23 3.31 -5.35 -16.98
N PHE A 24 4.31 -5.08 -16.14
CA PHE A 24 5.53 -4.37 -16.53
C PHE A 24 6.28 -5.05 -17.67
N ILE A 25 6.43 -6.38 -17.61
CA ILE A 25 7.11 -7.15 -18.66
C ILE A 25 6.29 -7.17 -19.96
N THR A 26 4.97 -7.34 -19.88
CA THR A 26 4.10 -7.37 -21.07
C THR A 26 4.10 -6.02 -21.79
N THR A 27 3.98 -4.92 -21.05
CA THR A 27 3.93 -3.58 -21.64
C THR A 27 5.30 -3.14 -22.15
N TYR A 28 6.40 -3.49 -21.49
CA TYR A 28 7.76 -3.33 -22.01
C TYR A 28 7.94 -4.07 -23.36
N VAL A 29 7.60 -5.37 -23.42
CA VAL A 29 7.77 -6.16 -24.65
C VAL A 29 6.94 -5.59 -25.80
N ILE A 30 5.68 -5.20 -25.57
CA ILE A 30 4.81 -4.63 -26.61
C ILE A 30 5.31 -3.26 -27.07
N SER A 31 5.62 -2.36 -26.14
CA SER A 31 6.05 -0.98 -26.46
C SER A 31 7.39 -0.96 -27.22
N VAL A 32 8.36 -1.81 -26.85
CA VAL A 32 9.62 -1.96 -27.59
C VAL A 32 9.38 -2.60 -28.97
N SER A 33 8.56 -3.65 -29.06
CA SER A 33 8.27 -4.33 -30.34
C SER A 33 7.58 -3.42 -31.34
N ASN A 34 6.74 -2.50 -30.87
CA ASN A 34 6.05 -1.51 -31.70
C ASN A 34 6.92 -0.25 -31.97
N GLY A 35 8.13 -0.16 -31.42
CA GLY A 35 8.98 1.05 -31.52
C GLY A 35 8.37 2.28 -30.82
N HIS A 36 7.47 2.07 -29.86
CA HIS A 36 6.81 3.14 -29.11
C HIS A 36 7.76 3.79 -28.08
N VAL A 37 8.68 2.99 -27.54
CA VAL A 37 9.78 3.39 -26.64
C VAL A 37 11.11 2.79 -27.13
N THR A 38 12.24 3.36 -26.74
CA THR A 38 13.57 2.76 -27.01
C THR A 38 13.88 1.62 -26.02
N PRO A 39 14.68 0.60 -26.42
CA PRO A 39 14.95 -0.56 -25.57
C PRO A 39 15.92 -0.31 -24.42
N TYR A 40 16.50 0.90 -24.32
CA TYR A 40 17.57 1.27 -23.38
C TYR A 40 17.06 1.52 -21.95
N LEU A 41 16.26 0.60 -21.40
CA LEU A 41 15.62 0.68 -20.08
C LEU A 41 14.79 1.99 -19.87
N PRO A 42 13.63 2.11 -20.53
CA PRO A 42 12.69 3.22 -20.30
C PRO A 42 12.04 3.13 -18.91
N TYR A 43 11.31 4.17 -18.49
CA TYR A 43 10.46 4.08 -17.30
C TYR A 43 9.38 3.03 -17.51
N ILE A 44 8.94 2.40 -16.43
CA ILE A 44 7.79 1.50 -16.42
C ILE A 44 6.55 2.24 -16.94
N SER A 45 6.39 3.52 -16.57
CA SER A 45 5.32 4.40 -17.03
C SER A 45 5.36 4.69 -18.54
N ASP A 46 6.55 4.90 -19.15
CA ASP A 46 6.71 5.09 -20.60
C ASP A 46 6.14 3.87 -21.36
N THR A 47 6.38 2.66 -20.83
CA THR A 47 5.89 1.42 -21.45
C THR A 47 4.37 1.29 -21.43
N GLY A 48 3.66 2.14 -20.69
CA GLY A 48 2.20 2.21 -20.64
C GLY A 48 1.61 3.45 -21.34
N ALA A 49 2.39 4.19 -22.14
CA ALA A 49 1.98 5.50 -22.64
C ALA A 49 1.02 5.47 -23.84
N LYS A 50 1.24 4.60 -24.84
CA LYS A 50 0.42 4.55 -26.08
C LYS A 50 -0.45 3.29 -26.12
N SER A 51 -1.38 3.21 -27.07
CA SER A 51 -2.22 2.02 -27.27
C SER A 51 -1.53 1.02 -28.21
N PRO A 52 -1.65 -0.30 -27.99
CA PRO A 52 -2.57 -0.95 -27.04
C PRO A 52 -2.05 -1.08 -25.61
N GLU A 53 -0.76 -0.82 -25.35
CA GLU A 53 -0.12 -1.11 -24.08
C GLU A 53 -0.69 -0.31 -22.89
N SER A 54 -1.15 0.92 -23.11
CA SER A 54 -1.81 1.77 -22.10
C SER A 54 -3.11 1.18 -21.57
N CYS A 55 -3.88 0.50 -22.42
CA CYS A 55 -5.11 -0.19 -22.02
C CYS A 55 -4.78 -1.43 -21.18
N ILE A 56 -3.74 -2.16 -21.55
CA ILE A 56 -3.24 -3.34 -20.81
C ILE A 56 -2.69 -2.92 -19.45
N PHE A 57 -1.87 -1.87 -19.42
CA PHE A 57 -1.26 -1.30 -18.22
C PHE A 57 -2.33 -0.89 -17.19
N GLY A 58 -3.30 -0.07 -17.63
CA GLY A 58 -4.39 0.40 -16.76
C GLY A 58 -5.30 -0.72 -16.27
N GLN A 59 -5.67 -1.67 -17.12
CA GLN A 59 -6.51 -2.81 -16.73
C GLN A 59 -5.82 -3.72 -15.71
N LEU A 60 -4.56 -4.08 -15.95
CA LEU A 60 -3.83 -4.98 -15.05
C LEU A 60 -3.39 -4.29 -13.75
N LEU A 61 -2.99 -3.01 -13.77
CA LEU A 61 -2.73 -2.26 -12.52
C LEU A 61 -4.00 -1.97 -11.73
N THR A 62 -5.17 -1.87 -12.37
CA THR A 62 -6.45 -1.80 -11.65
C THR A 62 -6.74 -3.12 -10.92
N PHE A 63 -6.50 -4.28 -11.55
CA PHE A 63 -6.57 -5.57 -10.85
C PHE A 63 -5.54 -5.66 -9.72
N SER A 64 -4.28 -5.25 -9.95
CA SER A 64 -3.26 -5.18 -8.89
C SER A 64 -3.70 -4.29 -7.72
N THR A 65 -4.33 -3.14 -7.99
CA THR A 65 -4.84 -2.24 -6.96
C THR A 65 -5.91 -2.92 -6.10
N ILE A 66 -6.85 -3.64 -6.72
CA ILE A 66 -7.89 -4.39 -5.99
C ILE A 66 -7.25 -5.48 -5.10
N ILE A 67 -6.29 -6.26 -5.63
CA ILE A 67 -5.59 -7.29 -4.87
C ILE A 67 -4.74 -6.67 -3.74
N ALA A 68 -4.12 -5.51 -3.97
CA ALA A 68 -3.41 -4.75 -2.96
C ALA A 68 -4.36 -4.29 -1.84
N LEU A 69 -5.52 -3.72 -2.16
CA LEU A 69 -6.53 -3.32 -1.16
C LEU A 69 -6.96 -4.50 -0.27
N PHE A 70 -7.22 -5.67 -0.85
CA PHE A 70 -7.51 -6.88 -0.07
C PHE A 70 -6.31 -7.31 0.79
N THR A 71 -5.09 -7.29 0.24
CA THR A 71 -3.85 -7.61 0.97
C THR A 71 -3.66 -6.68 2.18
N LEU A 72 -3.83 -5.38 1.98
CA LEU A 72 -3.73 -4.34 3.01
C LEU A 72 -4.80 -4.52 4.10
N TYR A 73 -6.04 -4.82 3.71
CA TYR A 73 -7.15 -5.04 4.65
C TYR A 73 -6.95 -6.31 5.49
N ILE A 74 -6.58 -7.43 4.86
CA ILE A 74 -6.27 -8.68 5.58
C ILE A 74 -5.09 -8.47 6.53
N ARG A 75 -4.05 -7.73 6.10
CA ARG A 75 -2.92 -7.36 6.97
C ARG A 75 -3.35 -6.54 8.18
N PHE A 76 -4.22 -5.54 7.98
CA PHE A 76 -4.77 -4.71 9.04
C PHE A 76 -5.61 -5.53 10.05
N LYS A 77 -6.50 -6.39 9.56
CA LYS A 77 -7.34 -7.28 10.39
C LYS A 77 -6.51 -8.33 11.13
N LEU A 78 -5.47 -8.89 10.51
CA LEU A 78 -4.53 -9.82 11.15
C LEU A 78 -3.86 -9.18 12.38
N ILE A 79 -3.34 -7.96 12.23
CA ILE A 79 -2.69 -7.26 13.35
C ILE A 79 -3.73 -6.96 14.45
N GLN A 80 -4.97 -6.58 14.10
CA GLN A 80 -6.03 -6.40 15.09
C GLN A 80 -6.34 -7.69 15.88
N SER A 81 -6.32 -8.86 15.23
CA SER A 81 -6.64 -10.14 15.90
C SER A 81 -5.50 -10.72 16.73
N LEU A 82 -4.23 -10.45 16.37
CA LEU A 82 -3.06 -10.96 17.11
C LEU A 82 -2.70 -10.11 18.33
N VAL A 83 -3.09 -8.83 18.34
CA VAL A 83 -2.61 -7.87 19.35
C VAL A 83 -3.68 -7.61 20.40
N ASN A 84 -3.37 -7.89 21.67
CA ASN A 84 -4.24 -7.61 22.82
C ASN A 84 -4.85 -6.20 22.75
N VAL A 85 -6.12 -6.10 23.15
CA VAL A 85 -6.92 -4.86 23.08
C VAL A 85 -6.23 -3.71 23.82
N ASP A 86 -5.55 -4.00 24.94
CA ASP A 86 -4.87 -3.01 25.78
C ASP A 86 -3.61 -2.39 25.12
N ASN A 87 -3.04 -3.01 24.07
CA ASN A 87 -1.88 -2.47 23.36
C ASN A 87 -2.30 -1.41 22.33
N SER A 88 -2.86 -0.32 22.84
CA SER A 88 -3.35 0.83 22.07
C SER A 88 -2.31 1.38 21.08
N ARG A 89 -1.01 1.31 21.41
CA ARG A 89 0.06 1.82 20.57
C ARG A 89 0.16 1.08 19.24
N ILE A 90 0.15 -0.26 19.24
CA ILE A 90 0.19 -1.02 17.97
C ILE A 90 -1.11 -0.82 17.20
N HIS A 91 -2.27 -0.77 17.86
CA HIS A 91 -3.56 -0.51 17.18
C HIS A 91 -3.60 0.86 16.49
N VAL A 92 -3.00 1.91 17.08
CA VAL A 92 -2.85 3.23 16.44
C VAL A 92 -1.93 3.15 15.23
N VAL A 93 -0.74 2.56 15.36
CA VAL A 93 0.21 2.43 14.22
C VAL A 93 -0.42 1.61 13.09
N ASN A 94 -1.20 0.57 13.41
CA ASN A 94 -1.92 -0.26 12.44
C ASN A 94 -3.01 0.52 11.70
N LYS A 95 -3.80 1.33 12.40
CA LYS A 95 -4.81 2.22 11.77
C LYS A 95 -4.17 3.27 10.87
N VAL A 96 -3.10 3.92 11.31
CA VAL A 96 -2.37 4.92 10.50
C VAL A 96 -1.74 4.26 9.28
N SER A 97 -1.06 3.12 9.47
CA SER A 97 -0.47 2.34 8.37
C SER A 97 -1.54 1.92 7.36
N PHE A 98 -2.68 1.39 7.80
CA PHE A 98 -3.76 1.04 6.88
C PHE A 98 -4.23 2.25 6.05
N GLY A 99 -4.42 3.43 6.66
CA GLY A 99 -4.74 4.67 5.94
C GLY A 99 -3.69 5.05 4.88
N LEU A 100 -2.40 4.98 5.22
CA LEU A 100 -1.30 5.20 4.26
C LEU A 100 -1.34 4.19 3.10
N GLY A 101 -1.65 2.92 3.40
CA GLY A 101 -1.81 1.87 2.39
C GLY A 101 -2.97 2.14 1.42
N ILE A 102 -4.12 2.62 1.90
CA ILE A 102 -5.25 3.01 1.04
C ILE A 102 -4.87 4.18 0.12
N ILE A 103 -4.13 5.17 0.63
CA ILE A 103 -3.62 6.30 -0.17
C ILE A 103 -2.64 5.80 -1.24
N ALA A 104 -1.74 4.86 -0.90
CA ALA A 104 -0.81 4.27 -1.86
C ALA A 104 -1.52 3.44 -2.95
N ALA A 105 -2.55 2.67 -2.58
CA ALA A 105 -3.38 1.92 -3.52
C ALA A 105 -4.16 2.85 -4.47
N LEU A 106 -4.68 3.99 -3.97
CA LEU A 106 -5.25 5.02 -4.84
C LEU A 106 -4.20 5.58 -5.81
N GLY A 107 -2.96 5.77 -5.35
CA GLY A 107 -1.82 6.13 -6.21
C GLY A 107 -1.58 5.12 -7.35
N MET A 108 -1.65 3.82 -7.05
CA MET A 108 -1.51 2.74 -8.05
C MET A 108 -2.61 2.82 -9.12
N SER A 109 -3.85 3.12 -8.72
CA SER A 109 -4.95 3.35 -9.66
C SER A 109 -4.70 4.58 -10.54
N LEU A 110 -4.15 5.67 -9.98
CA LEU A 110 -3.84 6.88 -10.75
C LEU A 110 -2.74 6.65 -11.79
N VAL A 111 -1.60 6.05 -11.43
CA VAL A 111 -0.51 5.81 -12.40
C VAL A 111 -0.92 4.83 -13.52
N GLY A 112 -1.80 3.87 -13.22
CA GLY A 112 -2.32 2.95 -14.22
C GLY A 112 -3.28 3.58 -15.22
N ASN A 113 -4.14 4.51 -14.77
CA ASN A 113 -5.24 5.03 -15.58
C ASN A 113 -5.02 6.44 -16.15
N PHE A 114 -4.04 7.19 -15.63
CA PHE A 114 -3.63 8.49 -16.17
C PHE A 114 -2.20 8.39 -16.69
N GLN A 115 -2.06 8.21 -18.01
CA GLN A 115 -0.75 8.09 -18.67
C GLN A 115 0.03 9.40 -18.55
N GLU A 116 1.34 9.33 -18.31
CA GLU A 116 2.17 10.52 -18.13
C GLU A 116 2.22 11.40 -19.39
N SER A 117 2.16 10.78 -20.57
CA SER A 117 2.10 11.44 -21.87
C SER A 117 0.85 12.31 -22.06
N ASN A 118 -0.21 12.04 -21.30
CA ASN A 118 -1.52 12.66 -21.47
C ASN A 118 -1.84 13.61 -20.30
N VAL A 119 -1.59 13.18 -19.06
CA VAL A 119 -1.93 13.94 -17.83
C VAL A 119 -0.82 13.82 -16.78
N LEU A 120 0.40 14.22 -17.15
CA LEU A 120 1.62 14.15 -16.33
C LEU A 120 1.41 14.56 -14.86
N VAL A 121 0.68 15.64 -14.58
CA VAL A 121 0.45 16.13 -13.21
C VAL A 121 -0.28 15.10 -12.35
N VAL A 122 -1.33 14.46 -12.89
CA VAL A 122 -2.09 13.42 -12.16
C VAL A 122 -1.26 12.14 -12.04
N HIS A 123 -0.50 11.78 -13.08
CA HIS A 123 0.42 10.64 -13.03
C HIS A 123 1.47 10.81 -11.92
N VAL A 124 2.13 11.98 -11.86
CA VAL A 124 3.15 12.28 -10.84
C VAL A 124 2.55 12.30 -9.43
N ILE A 125 1.35 12.86 -9.24
CA ILE A 125 0.62 12.74 -7.96
C ILE A 125 0.39 11.27 -7.59
N GLY A 126 -0.03 10.45 -8.55
CA GLY A 126 -0.15 9.00 -8.38
C GLY A 126 1.17 8.33 -7.98
N ALA A 127 2.28 8.68 -8.61
CA ALA A 127 3.61 8.14 -8.32
C ALA A 127 4.09 8.51 -6.90
N PHE A 128 3.89 9.77 -6.47
CA PHE A 128 4.14 10.20 -5.08
C PHE A 128 3.25 9.46 -4.07
N MET A 129 2.01 9.13 -4.43
CA MET A 129 1.12 8.36 -3.57
C MET A 129 1.55 6.89 -3.48
N VAL A 130 1.72 6.20 -4.61
CA VAL A 130 2.03 4.75 -4.61
C VAL A 130 3.41 4.44 -4.06
N PHE A 131 4.44 5.21 -4.42
CA PHE A 131 5.82 4.94 -3.99
C PHE A 131 6.27 5.80 -2.81
N GLY A 132 5.90 7.08 -2.77
CA GLY A 132 6.29 7.99 -1.68
C GLY A 132 5.55 7.66 -0.39
N ILE A 133 4.21 7.78 -0.38
CA ILE A 133 3.37 7.39 0.77
C ILE A 133 3.47 5.87 1.01
N GLY A 134 3.63 5.09 -0.06
CA GLY A 134 3.94 3.65 0.03
C GLY A 134 5.21 3.32 0.80
N SER A 135 6.32 4.03 0.57
CA SER A 135 7.56 3.82 1.34
C SER A 135 7.37 4.14 2.83
N VAL A 136 6.55 5.15 3.16
CA VAL A 136 6.15 5.43 4.55
C VAL A 136 5.28 4.30 5.11
N TYR A 137 4.37 3.72 4.32
CA TYR A 137 3.61 2.53 4.71
C TYR A 137 4.53 1.35 5.06
N GLU A 138 5.54 1.06 4.23
CA GLU A 138 6.52 0.00 4.50
C GLU A 138 7.30 0.25 5.78
N ILE A 139 7.77 1.48 6.03
CA ILE A 139 8.43 1.86 7.29
C ILE A 139 7.51 1.58 8.49
N PHE A 140 6.24 1.94 8.40
CA PHE A 140 5.26 1.66 9.47
C PHE A 140 5.03 0.17 9.69
N GLN A 141 4.93 -0.63 8.61
CA GLN A 141 4.84 -2.09 8.70
C GLN A 141 6.11 -2.73 9.27
N THR A 142 7.29 -2.17 8.99
CA THR A 142 8.58 -2.60 9.57
C THR A 142 8.64 -2.27 11.06
N ILE A 143 8.22 -1.07 11.46
CA ILE A 143 8.12 -0.66 12.88
C ILE A 143 7.14 -1.58 13.62
N MET A 144 5.96 -1.85 13.08
CA MET A 144 5.02 -2.80 13.69
C MET A 144 5.60 -4.22 13.76
N SER A 145 6.34 -4.65 12.73
CA SER A 145 6.99 -5.96 12.75
C SER A 145 7.97 -6.10 13.91
N TYR A 146 8.71 -5.03 14.22
CA TYR A 146 9.57 -4.92 15.40
C TYR A 146 8.80 -4.82 16.71
N MET A 147 7.70 -4.06 16.78
CA MET A 147 6.84 -3.97 17.98
C MET A 147 6.18 -5.31 18.36
N MET A 148 6.05 -6.22 17.39
CA MET A 148 5.49 -7.57 17.56
C MET A 148 6.57 -8.67 17.77
N TYR A 149 7.85 -8.29 17.90
CA TYR A 149 8.94 -9.18 18.31
C TYR A 149 8.95 -9.39 19.83
N PRO A 150 9.27 -10.60 20.37
CA PRO A 150 9.51 -11.86 19.65
C PRO A 150 8.23 -12.64 19.33
N MET A 151 7.10 -12.30 19.97
CA MET A 151 5.85 -13.08 20.01
C MET A 151 5.34 -13.55 18.64
N TYR A 152 5.32 -12.66 17.64
CA TYR A 152 4.72 -12.95 16.34
C TYR A 152 5.67 -12.85 15.14
N ASN A 153 6.83 -12.20 15.30
CA ASN A 153 7.80 -11.98 14.23
C ASN A 153 9.22 -12.32 14.70
N GLY A 154 9.96 -13.07 13.89
CA GLY A 154 11.38 -13.36 14.13
C GLY A 154 12.31 -12.26 13.62
N LYS A 155 13.56 -12.21 14.13
CA LYS A 155 14.56 -11.19 13.74
C LYS A 155 14.80 -11.12 12.21
N LYS A 156 14.79 -12.28 11.52
CA LYS A 156 15.04 -12.37 10.07
C LYS A 156 14.04 -11.56 9.24
N ILE A 157 12.73 -11.69 9.50
CA ILE A 157 11.70 -11.00 8.70
C ILE A 157 11.73 -9.48 8.94
N ILE A 158 12.10 -9.06 10.15
CA ILE A 158 12.25 -7.64 10.51
C ILE A 158 13.44 -7.01 9.79
N ILE A 159 14.59 -7.71 9.72
CA ILE A 159 15.77 -7.25 8.98
C ILE A 159 15.47 -7.16 7.48
N ILE A 160 14.80 -8.17 6.89
CA ILE A 160 14.41 -8.15 5.47
C ILE A 160 13.50 -6.95 5.17
N ARG A 161 12.44 -6.77 5.97
CA ARG A 161 11.52 -5.62 5.82
C ARG A 161 12.25 -4.28 5.98
N MET A 162 13.18 -4.17 6.92
CA MET A 162 13.99 -2.95 7.13
C MET A 162 14.87 -2.63 5.92
N VAL A 163 15.58 -3.61 5.36
CA VAL A 163 16.42 -3.42 4.17
C VAL A 163 15.57 -3.00 2.97
N LEU A 164 14.42 -3.65 2.75
CA LEU A 164 13.51 -3.31 1.67
C LEU A 164 12.95 -1.88 1.82
N SER A 165 12.49 -1.48 3.01
CA SER A 165 12.04 -0.09 3.25
C SER A 165 13.13 0.96 3.00
N ILE A 166 14.39 0.66 3.33
CA ILE A 166 15.53 1.55 3.06
C ILE A 166 15.77 1.65 1.55
N PHE A 167 15.72 0.54 0.82
CA PHE A 167 15.85 0.53 -0.63
C PHE A 167 14.71 1.27 -1.33
N SER A 168 13.45 1.09 -0.92
CA SER A 168 12.31 1.83 -1.44
C SER A 168 12.51 3.35 -1.29
N VAL A 169 12.88 3.84 -0.10
CA VAL A 169 13.15 5.28 0.10
C VAL A 169 14.33 5.76 -0.74
N PHE A 170 15.42 5.00 -0.79
CA PHE A 170 16.62 5.36 -1.56
C PHE A 170 16.32 5.47 -3.06
N PHE A 171 15.71 4.44 -3.65
CA PHE A 171 15.42 4.42 -5.08
C PHE A 171 14.30 5.39 -5.46
N PHE A 172 13.31 5.63 -4.59
CA PHE A 172 12.33 6.71 -4.77
C PHE A 172 13.01 8.08 -4.91
N ILE A 173 13.94 8.41 -4.00
CA ILE A 173 14.70 9.66 -4.07
C ILE A 173 15.55 9.72 -5.34
N MET A 174 16.26 8.64 -5.69
CA MET A 174 17.12 8.60 -6.89
C MET A 174 16.32 8.71 -8.20
N THR A 175 15.11 8.15 -8.26
CA THR A 175 14.20 8.31 -9.39
C THR A 175 13.89 9.80 -9.61
N PHE A 176 13.37 10.50 -8.60
CA PHE A 176 13.02 11.92 -8.75
C PHE A 176 14.23 12.84 -8.97
N ILE A 177 15.39 12.55 -8.39
CA ILE A 177 16.63 13.29 -8.68
C ILE A 177 17.06 13.06 -10.13
N GLY A 178 17.12 11.80 -10.59
CA GLY A 178 17.49 11.46 -11.96
C GLY A 178 16.56 12.10 -12.99
N ALA A 179 15.24 11.98 -12.79
CA ALA A 179 14.23 12.57 -13.67
C ALA A 179 14.35 14.10 -13.74
N GLY A 180 14.55 14.75 -12.58
CA GLY A 180 14.71 16.20 -12.48
C GLY A 180 16.03 16.75 -13.05
N LEU A 181 17.07 15.92 -13.19
CA LEU A 181 18.31 16.26 -13.89
C LEU A 181 18.16 15.99 -15.40
N ALA A 182 17.67 14.81 -15.77
CA ALA A 182 17.41 14.38 -17.14
C ALA A 182 16.51 15.40 -17.88
N GLY A 183 15.40 15.83 -17.29
CA GLY A 183 14.48 16.81 -17.89
C GLY A 183 15.03 18.24 -18.01
N LYS A 184 16.12 18.60 -17.32
CA LYS A 184 16.78 19.90 -17.50
C LYS A 184 17.64 19.92 -18.75
N GLU A 185 18.35 18.84 -19.03
CA GLU A 185 19.24 18.71 -20.17
C GLU A 185 18.42 18.34 -21.42
N TYR A 186 17.68 17.23 -21.37
CA TYR A 186 16.97 16.70 -22.52
C TYR A 186 15.84 17.60 -23.05
N LYS A 187 15.74 17.66 -24.38
CA LYS A 187 14.73 18.44 -25.14
C LYS A 187 14.04 17.61 -26.24
N GLY A 188 14.37 16.31 -26.33
CA GLY A 188 13.83 15.42 -27.35
C GLY A 188 12.46 14.84 -26.98
N ASN A 189 12.10 13.75 -27.64
CA ASN A 189 10.88 12.99 -27.36
C ASN A 189 11.06 12.20 -26.05
N PRO A 190 10.26 12.42 -24.98
CA PRO A 190 10.41 11.73 -23.69
C PRO A 190 10.43 10.20 -23.77
N LEU A 191 9.79 9.61 -24.77
CA LEU A 191 9.69 8.15 -24.95
C LEU A 191 10.89 7.54 -25.71
N ALA A 192 11.80 8.34 -26.28
CA ALA A 192 12.73 7.88 -27.31
C ALA A 192 14.21 8.23 -27.05
N TRP A 193 14.65 8.04 -25.81
CA TRP A 193 16.02 8.27 -25.35
C TRP A 193 17.06 7.40 -26.06
N ARG A 194 18.22 7.98 -26.35
CA ARG A 194 19.37 7.32 -26.98
C ARG A 194 20.67 7.64 -26.21
N PRO A 195 21.70 6.78 -26.30
CA PRO A 195 22.99 7.01 -25.62
C PRO A 195 23.69 8.31 -25.98
N GLU A 196 23.37 8.90 -27.15
CA GLU A 196 23.93 10.16 -27.63
C GLU A 196 23.20 11.41 -27.10
N ASP A 197 22.05 11.25 -26.42
CA ASP A 197 21.23 12.37 -25.96
C ASP A 197 21.79 13.03 -24.69
N GLU A 198 21.72 14.37 -24.62
CA GLU A 198 22.03 15.11 -23.40
C GLU A 198 21.08 14.69 -22.26
N GLY A 199 21.64 14.44 -21.08
CA GLY A 199 20.91 13.92 -19.92
C GLY A 199 20.69 12.40 -19.89
N PHE A 200 21.11 11.62 -20.91
CA PHE A 200 20.85 10.17 -20.96
C PHE A 200 21.33 9.41 -19.71
N SER A 201 22.51 9.74 -19.17
CA SER A 201 23.03 9.13 -17.93
C SER A 201 22.10 9.37 -16.72
N TYR A 202 21.44 10.52 -16.64
CA TYR A 202 20.48 10.83 -15.59
C TYR A 202 19.13 10.13 -15.83
N HIS A 203 18.72 9.96 -17.09
CA HIS A 203 17.57 9.13 -17.44
C HIS A 203 17.80 7.68 -17.00
N ILE A 204 18.93 7.06 -17.38
CA ILE A 204 19.26 5.69 -16.94
C ILE A 204 19.35 5.55 -15.43
N LEU A 205 19.93 6.54 -14.72
CA LEU A 205 19.91 6.56 -13.25
C LEU A 205 18.47 6.56 -12.71
N SER A 206 17.59 7.33 -13.33
CA SER A 206 16.20 7.45 -12.91
C SER A 206 15.38 6.20 -13.20
N THR A 207 15.42 5.68 -14.44
CA THR A 207 14.67 4.49 -14.85
C THR A 207 15.14 3.26 -14.08
N SER A 208 16.46 3.03 -13.99
CA SER A 208 16.98 1.91 -13.19
C SER A 208 16.59 2.02 -11.71
N SER A 209 16.52 3.24 -11.16
CA SER A 209 15.98 3.46 -9.82
C SER A 209 14.49 3.14 -9.73
N GLU A 210 13.66 3.52 -10.70
CA GLU A 210 12.23 3.21 -10.71
C GLU A 210 11.95 1.69 -10.79
N TRP A 211 12.70 0.98 -11.63
CA TRP A 211 12.64 -0.48 -11.71
C TRP A 211 13.07 -1.14 -10.39
N LEU A 212 14.16 -0.69 -9.77
CA LEU A 212 14.65 -1.21 -8.49
C LEU A 212 13.73 -0.86 -7.30
N LEU A 213 13.13 0.33 -7.32
CA LEU A 213 12.06 0.75 -6.41
C LEU A 213 10.88 -0.22 -6.51
N SER A 214 10.35 -0.42 -7.72
CA SER A 214 9.20 -1.27 -7.98
C SER A 214 9.44 -2.73 -7.57
N VAL A 215 10.64 -3.27 -7.86
CA VAL A 215 11.04 -4.63 -7.42
C VAL A 215 11.16 -4.71 -5.89
N SER A 216 11.74 -3.69 -5.23
CA SER A 216 11.84 -3.65 -3.76
C SER A 216 10.45 -3.61 -3.11
N PHE A 217 9.54 -2.82 -3.69
CA PHE A 217 8.15 -2.67 -3.23
C PHE A 217 7.38 -3.99 -3.34
N LEU A 218 7.45 -4.67 -4.49
CA LEU A 218 6.83 -5.97 -4.69
C LEU A 218 7.45 -7.05 -3.79
N ALA A 219 8.77 -7.03 -3.59
CA ALA A 219 9.44 -7.92 -2.65
C ALA A 219 8.98 -7.69 -1.19
N TYR A 220 8.63 -6.46 -0.80
CA TYR A 220 8.06 -6.18 0.52
C TYR A 220 6.72 -6.89 0.70
N PHE A 221 5.82 -6.84 -0.29
CA PHE A 221 4.54 -7.55 -0.23
C PHE A 221 4.70 -9.08 -0.14
N LEU A 222 5.72 -9.67 -0.78
CA LEU A 222 6.04 -11.10 -0.59
C LEU A 222 6.33 -11.44 0.88
N THR A 223 6.86 -10.50 1.67
CA THR A 223 7.08 -10.75 3.12
C THR A 223 5.77 -10.99 3.88
N PHE A 224 4.60 -10.60 3.36
CA PHE A 224 3.31 -10.88 4.01
C PHE A 224 2.85 -12.33 3.87
N ILE A 225 3.39 -13.11 2.92
CA ILE A 225 3.13 -14.56 2.78
C ILE A 225 3.35 -15.28 4.12
N HIS A 226 4.52 -15.05 4.73
CA HIS A 226 4.90 -15.63 6.03
C HIS A 226 3.92 -15.27 7.17
N ASP A 227 3.25 -14.12 7.09
CA ASP A 227 2.32 -13.69 8.13
C ASP A 227 0.89 -14.16 7.84
N PHE A 228 0.50 -14.32 6.58
CA PHE A 228 -0.81 -14.82 6.18
C PHE A 228 -0.92 -16.34 6.34
N GLN A 229 0.19 -17.08 6.19
CA GLN A 229 0.30 -18.51 6.52
C GLN A 229 0.01 -18.84 8.00
N LYS A 230 -0.01 -17.84 8.90
CA LYS A 230 -0.39 -18.00 10.31
C LYS A 230 -1.91 -18.02 10.52
N ILE A 231 -2.70 -17.66 9.51
CA ILE A 231 -4.16 -17.57 9.59
C ILE A 231 -4.79 -18.90 9.22
N LYS A 232 -5.59 -19.47 10.12
CA LYS A 232 -6.50 -20.58 9.83
C LYS A 232 -7.92 -20.02 9.66
N ILE A 233 -8.45 -20.05 8.43
CA ILE A 233 -9.86 -19.71 8.17
C ILE A 233 -10.72 -20.92 8.54
N ASN A 234 -11.52 -20.78 9.60
CA ASN A 234 -12.55 -21.75 9.95
C ASN A 234 -13.89 -21.26 9.41
N VAL A 235 -14.38 -21.85 8.32
CA VAL A 235 -15.71 -21.51 7.77
C VAL A 235 -16.79 -22.20 8.61
N VAL A 236 -17.35 -21.48 9.58
CA VAL A 236 -18.50 -21.95 10.36
C VAL A 236 -19.79 -21.64 9.60
N GLY A 237 -20.32 -22.65 8.90
CA GLY A 237 -21.60 -22.56 8.21
C GLY A 237 -22.77 -22.55 9.22
N VAL A 238 -23.21 -21.37 9.63
CA VAL A 238 -24.41 -21.24 10.48
C VAL A 238 -25.67 -21.37 9.61
N MET A 239 -26.17 -22.59 9.44
CA MET A 239 -27.54 -22.79 8.97
C MET A 239 -28.52 -22.31 10.05
N ARG A 240 -28.93 -21.03 9.97
CA ARG A 240 -30.14 -20.56 10.66
C ARG A 240 -31.33 -21.27 9.99
N HIS A 241 -31.78 -22.38 10.57
CA HIS A 241 -33.11 -22.90 10.28
C HIS A 241 -34.12 -21.83 10.70
N PHE A 242 -34.68 -21.12 9.72
CA PHE A 242 -35.95 -20.40 9.90
C PHE A 242 -37.03 -21.45 10.15
N PHE A 243 -37.18 -21.87 11.40
CA PHE A 243 -38.34 -22.61 11.84
C PHE A 243 -39.55 -21.71 11.65
N VAL A 244 -40.41 -22.04 10.69
CA VAL A 244 -41.70 -21.39 10.48
C VAL A 244 -42.59 -21.72 11.67
N ARG A 245 -42.45 -20.95 12.75
CA ARG A 245 -43.28 -21.06 13.96
C ARG A 245 -44.68 -20.47 13.77
N ALA A 246 -45.01 -20.00 12.56
CA ALA A 246 -46.31 -19.47 12.21
C ALA A 246 -47.42 -20.54 12.09
N ASP A 247 -47.07 -21.84 12.05
CA ASP A 247 -48.03 -22.91 11.71
C ASP A 247 -48.28 -23.94 12.84
N LEU A 248 -47.71 -23.75 14.03
CA LEU A 248 -48.03 -24.60 15.19
C LEU A 248 -49.02 -23.91 16.13
N ASP A 249 -48.86 -22.60 16.35
CA ASP A 249 -49.74 -21.84 17.24
C ASP A 249 -51.14 -21.65 16.60
N SER A 250 -51.22 -21.52 15.28
CA SER A 250 -52.47 -21.49 14.49
C SER A 250 -53.28 -22.80 14.62
N PHE A 251 -52.63 -23.95 14.48
CA PHE A 251 -53.26 -25.27 14.64
C PHE A 251 -53.71 -25.53 16.09
N ILE A 252 -52.95 -25.05 17.09
CA ILE A 252 -53.28 -25.19 18.51
C ILE A 252 -54.44 -24.26 18.92
N GLU A 253 -54.59 -23.08 18.33
CA GLU A 253 -55.79 -22.24 18.51
C GLU A 253 -57.02 -22.87 17.84
N MET A 254 -56.88 -23.33 16.59
CA MET A 254 -57.98 -23.93 15.84
C MET A 254 -58.56 -25.17 16.54
N SER A 255 -57.72 -25.97 17.23
CA SER A 255 -58.16 -27.15 17.99
C SER A 255 -58.92 -26.84 19.30
N LYS A 256 -59.03 -25.57 19.72
CA LYS A 256 -59.64 -25.17 21.00
C LYS A 256 -61.03 -24.52 20.87
N SER A 257 -61.54 -24.35 19.66
CA SER A 257 -62.84 -23.73 19.42
C SER A 257 -64.01 -24.73 19.68
N PRO A 258 -65.04 -24.35 20.46
CA PRO A 258 -66.22 -25.20 20.65
C PRO A 258 -67.12 -25.22 19.40
N LEU A 259 -67.62 -26.41 19.04
CA LEU A 259 -68.67 -26.55 18.02
C LEU A 259 -69.98 -25.90 18.50
N GLN A 260 -70.45 -24.85 17.81
CA GLN A 260 -71.85 -24.42 17.97
C GLN A 260 -72.47 -23.80 16.71
N ASN A 261 -73.67 -24.31 16.40
CA ASN A 261 -74.73 -23.75 15.55
C ASN A 261 -74.51 -23.70 14.02
N VAL A 262 -74.96 -24.78 13.37
CA VAL A 262 -75.27 -24.86 11.94
C VAL A 262 -76.80 -24.83 11.74
N PRO A 263 -77.37 -23.89 10.96
CA PRO A 263 -78.74 -23.98 10.43
C PRO A 263 -78.82 -24.82 9.15
N SER A 264 -80.01 -25.36 8.86
CA SER A 264 -80.16 -26.58 8.05
C SER A 264 -80.42 -26.39 6.54
N THR A 265 -79.75 -27.21 5.71
CA THR A 265 -80.24 -27.88 4.46
C THR A 265 -80.67 -27.04 3.22
N PRO A 266 -80.77 -27.63 2.00
CA PRO A 266 -80.26 -28.93 1.51
C PRO A 266 -79.41 -28.87 0.19
N LEU A 267 -78.98 -30.06 -0.25
CA LEU A 267 -78.07 -30.36 -1.37
C LEU A 267 -78.74 -30.48 -2.76
N LEU A 268 -77.96 -30.28 -3.83
CA LEU A 268 -78.04 -31.01 -5.11
C LEU A 268 -76.62 -31.00 -5.75
N VAL A 269 -75.76 -32.00 -5.55
CA VAL A 269 -75.65 -33.30 -6.28
C VAL A 269 -75.42 -33.15 -7.79
N THR A 270 -74.15 -33.31 -8.23
CA THR A 270 -73.61 -34.25 -9.25
C THR A 270 -72.13 -33.88 -9.50
N GLN A 271 -71.12 -34.70 -9.14
CA GLN A 271 -70.63 -35.95 -9.76
C GLN A 271 -69.62 -35.79 -10.92
N ASN A 272 -68.47 -36.46 -10.74
CA ASN A 272 -67.62 -37.17 -11.73
C ASN A 272 -66.39 -36.50 -12.39
N ASN A 273 -65.23 -37.01 -11.92
CA ASN A 273 -64.20 -37.72 -12.69
C ASN A 273 -62.93 -37.04 -13.22
N CYS A 274 -61.87 -37.84 -13.14
CA CYS A 274 -60.48 -37.59 -13.50
C CYS A 274 -60.22 -37.74 -15.01
N ASN A 275 -59.21 -37.03 -15.55
CA ASN A 275 -58.01 -37.60 -16.21
C ASN A 275 -57.21 -36.53 -16.99
N SER A 276 -55.89 -36.68 -17.08
CA SER A 276 -54.97 -35.89 -17.92
C SER A 276 -55.02 -36.35 -19.41
N PRO A 277 -54.53 -35.59 -20.42
CA PRO A 277 -53.08 -35.61 -20.75
C PRO A 277 -52.45 -34.40 -21.54
N SER A 278 -51.11 -34.37 -21.55
CA SER A 278 -50.13 -33.98 -22.61
C SER A 278 -50.23 -32.73 -23.54
N ALA A 279 -49.19 -31.87 -23.43
CA ALA A 279 -48.25 -31.32 -24.45
C ALA A 279 -48.70 -30.84 -25.87
N VAL A 280 -48.28 -29.60 -26.24
CA VAL A 280 -48.06 -29.11 -27.64
C VAL A 280 -46.91 -28.08 -27.71
N VAL A 281 -46.16 -28.05 -28.81
CA VAL A 281 -45.14 -27.03 -29.23
C VAL A 281 -45.48 -26.56 -30.66
N PRO A 282 -45.31 -25.26 -31.02
CA PRO A 282 -44.52 -24.97 -32.23
C PRO A 282 -43.71 -23.64 -32.28
N GLN A 283 -42.69 -23.70 -33.14
CA GLN A 283 -41.89 -22.67 -33.86
C GLN A 283 -42.74 -21.59 -34.60
N SER A 284 -42.26 -20.50 -35.24
CA SER A 284 -40.95 -19.79 -35.42
C SER A 284 -41.18 -18.46 -36.18
N ARG A 285 -40.23 -17.50 -36.18
CA ARG A 285 -39.68 -16.86 -37.42
C ARG A 285 -38.51 -15.90 -37.17
N SER A 286 -37.76 -15.64 -38.25
CA SER A 286 -36.46 -14.94 -38.33
C SER A 286 -36.49 -13.67 -39.17
N SER A 287 -35.57 -12.72 -38.92
CA SER A 287 -34.78 -12.06 -39.98
C SER A 287 -33.66 -11.16 -39.42
N ASN A 288 -32.46 -11.24 -40.01
CA ASN A 288 -31.28 -10.39 -39.74
C ASN A 288 -31.41 -8.99 -40.40
N ILE A 289 -30.56 -8.02 -40.00
CA ILE A 289 -29.56 -7.29 -40.83
C ILE A 289 -29.13 -5.95 -40.15
N ASP A 290 -27.81 -5.80 -39.97
CA ASP A 290 -27.02 -4.57 -39.71
C ASP A 290 -26.25 -4.20 -41.02
N PRO A 291 -25.47 -3.09 -41.15
CA PRO A 291 -25.47 -1.77 -40.47
C PRO A 291 -25.36 -0.57 -41.49
N TRP A 292 -25.00 0.64 -40.99
CA TRP A 292 -24.56 1.87 -41.71
C TRP A 292 -25.62 2.79 -42.38
N ARG A 293 -25.84 3.98 -41.78
CA ARG A 293 -25.93 5.27 -42.51
C ARG A 293 -25.82 6.50 -41.59
N SER A 294 -25.04 7.49 -42.03
CA SER A 294 -25.04 8.86 -41.52
C SER A 294 -26.27 9.64 -42.01
N PRO A 295 -26.51 10.83 -41.46
CA PRO A 295 -26.71 11.97 -42.36
C PRO A 295 -25.93 13.24 -41.95
N GLU A 296 -25.29 13.86 -42.95
CA GLU A 296 -24.99 15.29 -42.92
C GLU A 296 -26.28 16.08 -43.20
N THR A 297 -26.43 17.28 -42.63
CA THR A 297 -27.00 18.45 -43.34
C THR A 297 -26.52 19.75 -42.70
N SER A 298 -26.31 20.76 -43.54
CA SER A 298 -25.63 22.03 -43.24
C SER A 298 -26.54 23.25 -43.31
N THR A 299 -26.33 24.24 -42.43
CA THR A 299 -26.53 25.70 -42.65
C THR A 299 -25.85 26.42 -41.47
N SER A 300 -24.80 27.25 -41.59
CA SER A 300 -24.47 28.41 -42.44
C SER A 300 -24.97 29.76 -41.89
N TYR A 301 -24.12 30.79 -42.05
CA TYR A 301 -24.19 32.19 -41.54
C TYR A 301 -23.93 32.39 -40.03
N GLY A 302 -23.09 33.34 -39.59
CA GLY A 302 -22.27 34.29 -40.36
C GLY A 302 -21.26 35.10 -39.52
N ASN A 303 -20.38 35.84 -40.21
CA ASN A 303 -19.28 36.66 -39.67
C ASN A 303 -19.68 37.67 -38.57
N ILE A 304 -18.72 38.11 -37.73
CA ILE A 304 -18.26 39.52 -37.65
C ILE A 304 -16.94 39.68 -36.83
N ARG A 305 -15.91 40.17 -37.54
CA ARG A 305 -14.80 41.08 -37.19
C ARG A 305 -14.13 41.08 -35.80
N THR A 306 -12.81 40.90 -35.83
CA THR A 306 -11.81 41.61 -35.00
C THR A 306 -11.79 43.13 -35.28
N PRO A 307 -11.25 43.93 -34.35
CA PRO A 307 -10.24 44.93 -34.75
C PRO A 307 -8.93 44.83 -33.94
N VAL A 308 -7.94 45.61 -34.36
CA VAL A 308 -6.51 45.50 -34.06
C VAL A 308 -5.97 46.83 -33.50
N GLN A 309 -4.98 46.75 -32.59
CA GLN A 309 -4.00 47.77 -32.16
C GLN A 309 -4.43 49.19 -31.73
N SER A 310 -3.79 49.63 -30.63
CA SER A 310 -2.90 50.79 -30.67
C SER A 310 -1.74 50.64 -29.65
N GLN A 311 -0.57 51.20 -29.98
CA GLN A 311 0.67 51.18 -29.16
C GLN A 311 1.05 52.61 -28.74
N GLU A 312 1.73 52.75 -27.61
CA GLU A 312 2.79 53.74 -27.29
C GLU A 312 3.44 53.22 -25.98
N ILE A 313 4.72 52.84 -25.88
CA ILE A 313 6.03 53.40 -26.27
C ILE A 313 6.41 54.66 -25.47
N LEU A 314 7.29 54.47 -24.46
CA LEU A 314 8.48 55.31 -24.22
C LEU A 314 9.44 54.65 -23.21
N ALA A 315 10.74 54.82 -23.47
CA ALA A 315 11.90 54.42 -22.65
C ALA A 315 12.99 55.52 -22.89
N PRO A 316 14.29 55.40 -22.51
CA PRO A 316 14.99 54.50 -21.58
C PRO A 316 15.97 55.27 -20.63
N ASN A 317 16.98 54.57 -20.09
CA ASN A 317 18.27 55.00 -19.49
C ASN A 317 18.39 55.05 -17.94
N SER A 318 19.55 54.74 -17.32
CA SER A 318 20.73 53.94 -17.70
C SER A 318 21.70 53.78 -16.50
N GLN A 319 22.73 52.92 -16.65
CA GLN A 319 24.04 52.91 -15.93
C GLN A 319 24.19 52.27 -14.54
N THR A 320 24.95 51.17 -14.53
CA THR A 320 25.84 50.68 -13.46
C THR A 320 27.10 51.57 -13.30
N PRO A 321 27.85 51.52 -12.18
CA PRO A 321 29.07 50.68 -12.20
C PRO A 321 29.50 50.05 -10.85
N SER A 322 30.40 49.06 -10.94
CA SER A 322 30.99 48.30 -9.82
C SER A 322 32.22 48.95 -9.16
N ARG A 323 32.51 48.71 -7.87
CA ARG A 323 33.92 48.67 -7.37
C ARG A 323 34.16 47.93 -6.04
N LYS A 324 35.34 47.32 -5.93
CA LYS A 324 35.93 46.64 -4.74
C LYS A 324 36.61 47.61 -3.75
N LYS A 325 36.67 47.24 -2.45
CA LYS A 325 37.82 47.29 -1.49
C LYS A 325 37.30 46.87 -0.09
N ASN A 326 37.83 45.89 0.66
CA ASN A 326 39.16 45.63 1.27
C ASN A 326 39.39 46.24 2.68
N LYS A 327 39.72 45.32 3.63
CA LYS A 327 40.61 45.40 4.81
C LYS A 327 40.25 46.19 6.09
N SER A 328 40.26 45.43 7.20
CA SER A 328 41.01 45.64 8.47
C SER A 328 40.96 44.27 9.23
N GLU A 329 42.00 43.54 9.68
CA GLU A 329 43.23 43.86 10.46
C GLU A 329 42.89 44.67 11.74
N ALA A 330 43.45 44.49 12.94
CA ALA A 330 44.52 43.65 13.54
C ALA A 330 44.37 43.72 15.10
N THR A 331 44.94 42.90 16.02
CA THR A 331 45.73 41.64 16.00
C THR A 331 45.79 41.04 17.43
N VAL A 332 46.15 39.75 17.59
CA VAL A 332 46.45 39.04 18.87
C VAL A 332 47.67 39.64 19.60
N VAL A 333 47.76 39.58 20.95
CA VAL A 333 49.04 39.35 21.69
C VAL A 333 48.79 39.00 23.16
N SER A 334 49.59 38.06 23.68
CA SER A 334 49.64 37.59 25.08
C SER A 334 50.53 38.47 25.96
N LEU A 335 50.47 38.35 27.29
CA LEU A 335 51.58 38.71 28.19
C LEU A 335 51.53 37.90 29.49
N GLU A 336 52.69 37.76 30.14
CA GLU A 336 53.01 36.72 31.13
C GLU A 336 53.16 37.25 32.57
N SER A 337 53.09 36.32 33.55
CA SER A 337 53.77 36.40 34.87
C SER A 337 53.25 37.49 35.87
N SER A 338 53.55 37.50 37.19
CA SER A 338 54.46 36.71 38.04
C SER A 338 54.07 36.76 39.56
N THR A 339 54.08 35.59 40.24
CA THR A 339 54.59 35.28 41.63
C THR A 339 54.24 36.07 42.93
N SER A 340 54.30 35.31 44.05
CA SER A 340 54.58 35.70 45.48
C SER A 340 53.41 36.23 46.34
N ASP A 341 53.23 35.91 47.63
CA ASP A 341 53.64 34.78 48.51
C ASP A 341 52.79 34.80 49.81
N GLN A 342 52.50 33.65 50.44
CA GLN A 342 52.37 33.47 51.92
C GLN A 342 52.16 31.99 52.33
N GLN A 343 52.43 31.65 53.60
CA GLN A 343 53.06 30.36 53.95
C GLN A 343 52.48 29.64 55.20
N VAL A 344 51.99 28.38 55.05
CA VAL A 344 52.07 27.23 56.02
C VAL A 344 51.18 27.29 57.30
N PRO A 345 50.81 26.18 58.04
CA PRO A 345 51.06 24.71 57.91
C PRO A 345 49.81 23.76 57.91
N GLY A 346 50.00 22.46 57.59
CA GLY A 346 49.14 21.36 58.08
C GLY A 346 48.94 20.12 57.18
N THR A 347 49.48 18.95 57.57
CA THR A 347 49.29 17.59 56.99
C THR A 347 48.08 16.84 57.61
N PRO A 348 47.57 15.67 57.10
CA PRO A 348 48.18 14.71 56.15
C PRO A 348 47.30 14.14 55.01
N VAL A 349 47.94 13.33 54.16
CA VAL A 349 47.37 12.66 52.97
C VAL A 349 46.66 11.34 53.31
N GLN A 350 45.33 11.24 53.13
CA GLN A 350 44.64 9.94 53.26
C GLN A 350 43.31 9.75 52.48
N SER A 351 43.05 10.51 51.41
CA SER A 351 41.74 10.46 50.69
C SER A 351 41.72 9.58 49.41
N SER A 352 42.83 9.49 48.66
CA SER A 352 42.78 9.01 47.26
C SER A 352 42.64 7.49 47.04
N LYS A 353 42.90 6.65 48.05
CA LYS A 353 42.78 5.17 47.91
C LYS A 353 41.35 4.65 48.10
N THR A 354 40.57 5.29 48.97
CA THR A 354 39.22 4.83 49.32
C THR A 354 38.24 5.00 48.15
N THR A 355 38.30 6.14 47.46
CA THR A 355 37.40 6.48 46.34
C THR A 355 37.55 5.51 45.15
N LEU A 356 38.79 5.08 44.85
CA LEU A 356 39.05 4.11 43.77
C LEU A 356 38.52 2.71 44.10
N GLN A 357 38.65 2.24 45.36
CA GLN A 357 38.10 0.95 45.77
C GLN A 357 36.56 0.93 45.76
N VAL A 358 35.91 2.03 46.16
CA VAL A 358 34.45 2.16 46.11
C VAL A 358 33.95 2.14 44.65
N GLN A 359 34.62 2.83 43.72
CA GLN A 359 34.27 2.76 42.29
C GLN A 359 34.48 1.37 41.69
N ALA A 360 35.55 0.66 42.04
CA ALA A 360 35.80 -0.71 41.58
C ALA A 360 34.72 -1.69 42.10
N SER A 361 34.38 -1.62 43.39
CA SER A 361 33.33 -2.45 44.01
C SER A 361 31.96 -2.21 43.38
N ASN A 362 31.60 -0.96 43.09
CA ASN A 362 30.34 -0.65 42.39
C ASN A 362 30.33 -1.15 40.94
N ARG A 363 31.43 -1.10 40.20
CA ARG A 363 31.52 -1.69 38.85
C ARG A 363 31.33 -3.21 38.87
N GLN A 364 31.93 -3.92 39.82
CA GLN A 364 31.71 -5.37 39.99
C GLN A 364 30.25 -5.70 40.34
N LYS A 365 29.63 -4.96 41.25
CA LYS A 365 28.20 -5.16 41.61
C LYS A 365 27.25 -4.90 40.44
N VAL A 366 27.52 -3.88 39.61
CA VAL A 366 26.74 -3.61 38.38
C VAL A 366 26.94 -4.72 37.34
N HIS A 367 28.17 -5.23 37.19
CA HIS A 367 28.45 -6.33 36.26
C HIS A 367 27.77 -7.64 36.71
N GLN A 368 27.86 -8.01 37.99
CA GLN A 368 27.16 -9.18 38.54
C GLN A 368 25.63 -9.09 38.38
N ARG A 369 25.04 -7.90 38.61
CA ARG A 369 23.60 -7.69 38.36
C ARG A 369 23.23 -7.85 36.87
N ARG A 370 24.09 -7.42 35.95
CA ARG A 370 23.89 -7.65 34.50
C ARG A 370 24.00 -9.12 34.11
N CYS A 371 24.97 -9.86 34.66
CA CYS A 371 25.09 -11.30 34.39
C CYS A 371 23.94 -12.11 35.01
N ALA A 372 23.44 -11.72 36.19
CA ALA A 372 22.25 -12.33 36.78
C ALA A 372 20.97 -12.03 35.97
N ALA A 373 20.82 -10.81 35.45
CA ALA A 373 19.71 -10.46 34.56
C ALA A 373 19.77 -11.24 33.23
N ALA A 374 20.96 -11.39 32.64
CA ALA A 374 21.15 -12.20 31.43
C ALA A 374 20.82 -13.68 31.67
N LYS A 375 21.26 -14.26 32.80
CA LYS A 375 20.96 -15.65 33.14
C LYS A 375 19.47 -15.90 33.42
N ASN A 376 18.78 -14.93 34.02
CA ASN A 376 17.33 -14.98 34.18
C ASN A 376 16.59 -14.80 32.83
N GLN A 377 17.22 -14.16 31.85
CA GLN A 377 16.69 -14.04 30.50
C GLN A 377 16.89 -15.33 29.69
N GLU A 378 18.03 -16.02 29.81
CA GLU A 378 18.23 -17.39 29.28
C GLU A 378 17.20 -18.38 29.86
N LEU A 379 17.02 -18.41 31.19
CA LEU A 379 16.01 -19.25 31.85
C LEU A 379 14.57 -18.91 31.46
N SER A 380 14.32 -17.70 30.95
CA SER A 380 13.03 -17.29 30.39
C SER A 380 12.88 -17.73 28.93
N GLU A 381 13.95 -17.65 28.12
CA GLU A 381 13.94 -18.15 26.73
C GLU A 381 13.77 -19.69 26.69
N ASP A 382 14.41 -20.44 27.60
CA ASP A 382 14.24 -21.90 27.70
C ASP A 382 12.82 -22.32 28.14
N SER A 383 12.09 -21.49 28.91
CA SER A 383 10.70 -21.79 29.29
C SER A 383 9.66 -21.32 28.26
N LEU A 384 9.94 -20.23 27.53
CA LEU A 384 9.11 -19.74 26.42
C LEU A 384 9.13 -20.64 25.18
N LEU A 385 10.09 -21.57 25.06
CA LEU A 385 10.10 -22.58 24.00
C LEU A 385 9.14 -23.77 24.24
N ALA A 386 8.49 -23.85 25.42
CA ALA A 386 7.63 -24.97 25.79
C ALA A 386 6.13 -24.76 25.49
N GLU A 387 5.65 -23.53 25.33
CA GLU A 387 4.23 -23.23 25.07
C GLU A 387 4.05 -22.33 23.85
N VAL A 388 3.52 -22.90 22.76
CA VAL A 388 2.94 -22.13 21.65
C VAL A 388 1.51 -21.78 22.04
N PRO A 389 1.14 -20.51 22.26
CA PRO A 389 -0.23 -20.16 22.62
C PRO A 389 -1.18 -20.41 21.44
N ASP A 390 -2.36 -20.96 21.73
CA ASP A 390 -3.40 -21.21 20.74
C ASP A 390 -3.87 -19.91 20.07
N ILE A 391 -3.83 -19.89 18.74
CA ILE A 391 -4.21 -18.73 17.93
C ILE A 391 -5.75 -18.64 17.88
N PRO A 392 -6.37 -17.48 18.24
CA PRO A 392 -7.82 -17.34 18.24
C PRO A 392 -8.42 -17.49 16.84
N SER A 393 -9.58 -18.16 16.77
CA SER A 393 -10.29 -18.43 15.52
C SER A 393 -10.75 -17.17 14.81
N PHE A 394 -10.38 -17.02 13.53
CA PHE A 394 -10.67 -15.84 12.72
C PHE A 394 -12.14 -15.82 12.26
N ASN A 395 -12.88 -14.76 12.62
CA ASN A 395 -14.26 -14.56 12.19
C ASN A 395 -14.32 -13.34 11.24
N LEU A 396 -14.60 -13.59 9.95
CA LEU A 396 -14.56 -12.57 8.88
C LEU A 396 -15.69 -11.54 8.96
N PHE A 397 -16.82 -11.93 9.56
CA PHE A 397 -18.01 -11.11 9.69
C PHE A 397 -18.15 -10.71 11.15
N GLY A 398 -17.84 -9.45 11.46
CA GLY A 398 -18.18 -8.86 12.75
C GLY A 398 -19.70 -8.81 12.89
N GLY A 399 -20.21 -9.26 14.04
CA GLY A 399 -21.65 -9.38 14.30
C GLY A 399 -22.35 -8.06 14.57
N GLU A 400 -22.39 -7.16 13.60
CA GLU A 400 -23.43 -6.13 13.49
C GLU A 400 -24.40 -6.57 12.40
N GLU A 401 -25.66 -6.83 12.78
CA GLU A 401 -26.69 -7.32 11.86
C GLU A 401 -27.09 -6.21 10.88
N ILE A 402 -26.56 -6.28 9.65
CA ILE A 402 -27.14 -5.54 8.52
C ILE A 402 -28.42 -6.26 8.11
N PHE A 403 -29.55 -5.74 8.57
CA PHE A 403 -30.85 -6.05 7.97
C PHE A 403 -30.87 -5.50 6.53
N ILE A 404 -31.26 -6.36 5.59
CA ILE A 404 -31.59 -6.02 4.19
C ILE A 404 -33.08 -5.73 4.12
#